data_AF-A0A1G0YSJ6-F1
#
_entry.id   AF-A0A1G0YSJ6-F1
#
_cell.length_a   1.000
_cell.length_b   1.000
_cell.length_c   1.000
_cell.angle_alpha   90.00
_cell.angle_beta   90.00
_cell.angle_gamma   90.00
#
_symmetry.space_group_name_H-M   'P 1'
#
loop_
_entity.id
_entity.type
_entity.pdbx_description
1 polymer ?
#
loop_
_entity_poly.entity_id
_entity_poly.type
_entity_poly.pdbx_seq_one_letter_code
_entity_poly.pdbx_strand_id
1 'polypeptide(L)'
;MIHIGKTIRFTLVELLIVIAVIAILASLLLPSLSKAKERVKQISCANNLKQMASATVSYINDFQDWVPVAYDTVNTSWSGYATVAAPAWYYRLAPYLNIEARPNDFYRLGPTNAEKIRKPIAMTCPSHAYTYPNDFPVSYCPGLRITSGSPLNDNLKSPKVTMIKKPSEKAWTSEWVQAEDYPNSPPTIMNEGHIIAGDALNTFSFRHIQSGNVLFFDGHIGRVVFKDVMSPSSGTVQSGGLFDTYK
;
A
#
# COMPACT_ATOMS: atom_id res chain seq x y z
N MET A 1 -66.74 7.11 31.97
CA MET A 1 -65.93 8.29 31.62
C MET A 1 -64.99 7.88 30.48
N ILE A 2 -65.35 8.21 29.23
CA ILE A 2 -64.63 7.77 28.03
C ILE A 2 -63.60 8.84 27.68
N HIS A 3 -62.30 8.52 27.79
CA HIS A 3 -61.23 9.37 27.28
C HIS A 3 -61.19 9.26 25.76
N ILE A 4 -61.69 10.29 25.07
CA ILE A 4 -61.52 10.44 23.62
C ILE A 4 -60.05 10.83 23.39
N GLY A 5 -59.22 9.86 23.03
CA GLY A 5 -57.84 10.08 22.62
C GLY A 5 -57.81 10.96 21.36
N LYS A 6 -57.16 12.13 21.45
CA LYS A 6 -56.98 13.06 20.34
C LYS A 6 -56.16 12.39 19.24
N THR A 7 -56.79 12.01 18.13
CA THR A 7 -56.09 11.51 16.94
C THR A 7 -55.42 12.68 16.22
N ILE A 8 -54.09 12.70 16.21
CA ILE A 8 -53.30 13.66 15.45
C ILE A 8 -53.40 13.26 13.97
N ARG A 9 -54.05 14.08 13.15
CA ARG A 9 -54.13 13.87 11.69
C ARG A 9 -52.86 14.41 11.06
N PHE A 10 -51.99 13.53 10.60
CA PHE A 10 -50.77 13.89 9.87
C PHE A 10 -51.10 14.13 8.41
N THR A 11 -50.69 15.27 7.87
CA THR A 11 -50.97 15.67 6.48
C THR A 11 -49.83 15.25 5.55
N LEU A 12 -50.14 15.07 4.27
CA LEU A 12 -49.12 14.80 3.24
C LEU A 12 -48.09 15.93 3.13
N VAL A 13 -48.50 17.18 3.41
CA VAL A 13 -47.61 18.36 3.39
C VAL A 13 -46.61 18.31 4.54
N GLU A 14 -47.03 17.94 5.75
CA GLU A 14 -46.14 17.77 6.90
C GLU A 14 -45.10 16.67 6.63
N LEU A 15 -45.50 15.55 6.02
CA LEU A 15 -44.56 14.50 5.60
C LEU A 15 -43.55 15.03 4.57
N LEU A 16 -44.02 15.80 3.58
CA LEU A 16 -43.21 16.32 2.49
C LEU A 16 -42.14 17.30 2.99
N ILE A 17 -42.50 18.19 3.93
CA ILE A 17 -41.55 19.14 4.52
C ILE A 17 -40.48 18.40 5.32
N VAL A 18 -40.86 17.37 6.09
CA VAL A 18 -39.91 16.58 6.88
C VAL A 18 -38.89 15.88 5.99
N ILE A 19 -39.34 15.20 4.93
CA ILE A 19 -38.40 14.54 4.01
C ILE A 19 -37.52 15.56 3.25
N ALA A 20 -38.05 16.75 2.93
CA ALA A 20 -37.27 17.81 2.30
C ALA A 20 -36.15 18.31 3.23
N VAL A 21 -36.44 18.54 4.51
CA VAL A 21 -35.42 18.92 5.51
C VAL A 21 -34.39 17.81 5.70
N ILE A 22 -34.82 16.55 5.82
CA ILE A 22 -33.90 15.40 5.92
C ILE A 22 -33.00 15.30 4.69
N ALA A 23 -33.53 15.51 3.48
CA ALA A 23 -32.76 15.48 2.24
C ALA A 23 -31.70 16.59 2.20
N ILE A 24 -32.04 17.81 2.62
CA ILE A 24 -31.09 18.94 2.71
C ILE A 24 -29.96 18.59 3.69
N LEU A 25 -30.31 18.16 4.92
CA LEU A 25 -29.32 17.79 5.93
C LEU A 25 -28.43 16.62 5.46
N ALA A 26 -29.03 15.59 4.87
CA ALA A 26 -28.29 14.44 4.34
C ALA A 26 -27.31 14.85 3.24
N SER A 27 -27.72 15.73 2.31
CA SER A 27 -26.86 16.21 1.22
C SER A 27 -25.61 16.96 1.72
N LEU A 28 -25.70 17.66 2.85
CA LEU A 28 -24.57 18.34 3.49
C LEU A 28 -23.67 17.35 4.26
N LEU A 29 -24.24 16.28 4.81
CA LEU A 29 -23.51 15.29 5.61
C LEU A 29 -22.74 14.27 4.76
N LEU A 30 -23.27 13.88 3.60
CA LEU A 30 -22.67 12.83 2.75
C LEU A 30 -21.21 13.12 2.34
N PRO A 31 -20.84 14.33 1.86
CA PRO A 31 -19.46 14.64 1.51
C PRO A 31 -18.52 14.61 2.72
N SER A 32 -19.00 15.10 3.87
CA SER A 32 -18.24 15.11 5.12
C SER A 32 -17.99 13.68 5.63
N LEU A 33 -19.03 12.84 5.63
CA LEU A 33 -18.93 11.45 6.04
C LEU A 33 -18.00 10.64 5.12
N SER A 34 -18.03 10.89 3.81
CA SER A 34 -17.12 10.25 2.86
C SER A 34 -15.66 10.58 3.18
N LYS A 35 -15.35 11.87 3.40
CA LYS A 35 -14.00 12.31 3.79
C LYS A 35 -13.58 11.70 5.14
N ALA A 36 -14.46 11.66 6.12
CA ALA A 36 -14.19 11.05 7.42
C ALA A 36 -13.85 9.55 7.30
N LYS A 37 -14.63 8.80 6.51
CA LYS A 37 -14.34 7.38 6.22
C LYS A 37 -12.98 7.19 5.59
N GLU A 38 -12.59 8.04 4.64
CA GLU A 38 -11.28 7.95 4.00
C GLU A 38 -10.14 8.26 4.98
N ARG A 39 -10.33 9.22 5.90
CA ARG A 39 -9.35 9.47 6.99
C ARG A 39 -9.16 8.26 7.89
N VAL A 40 -10.24 7.55 8.23
CA VAL A 40 -10.16 6.31 9.02
C VAL A 40 -9.36 5.25 8.28
N LYS A 41 -9.60 5.07 6.98
CA LYS A 41 -8.81 4.14 6.15
C LYS A 41 -7.34 4.55 6.08
N GLN A 42 -7.05 5.83 5.96
CA GLN A 42 -5.69 6.37 5.96
C GLN A 42 -4.96 6.06 7.27
N ILE A 43 -5.62 6.24 8.42
CA ILE A 43 -5.05 5.89 9.74
C ILE A 43 -4.81 4.39 9.84
N SER A 44 -5.77 3.58 9.38
CA SER A 44 -5.63 2.12 9.36
C SER A 44 -4.48 1.65 8.45
N CYS A 45 -4.29 2.29 7.29
CA CYS A 45 -3.12 2.07 6.42
C CYS A 45 -1.81 2.40 7.13
N ALA A 46 -1.75 3.51 7.87
CA ALA A 46 -0.56 3.86 8.66
C ALA A 46 -0.30 2.81 9.76
N ASN A 47 -1.32 2.30 10.44
CA ASN A 47 -1.14 1.23 11.43
C ASN A 47 -0.63 -0.08 10.81
N ASN A 48 -1.07 -0.41 9.60
CA ASN A 48 -0.58 -1.55 8.83
C ASN A 48 0.90 -1.39 8.48
N LEU A 49 1.30 -0.22 7.99
CA LEU A 49 2.70 0.13 7.76
C LEU A 49 3.54 0.09 9.05
N LYS A 50 3.00 0.46 10.21
CA LYS A 50 3.72 0.32 11.49
C LYS A 50 3.97 -1.12 11.87
N GLN A 51 2.99 -2.01 11.66
CA GLN A 51 3.20 -3.45 11.85
C GLN A 51 4.29 -3.98 10.90
N MET A 52 4.27 -3.55 9.63
CA MET A 52 5.33 -3.91 8.69
C MET A 52 6.70 -3.36 9.12
N ALA A 53 6.78 -2.14 9.66
CA ALA A 53 8.03 -1.59 10.20
C ALA A 53 8.61 -2.49 11.29
N SER A 54 7.79 -2.90 12.25
CA SER A 54 8.19 -3.83 13.32
C SER A 54 8.64 -5.19 12.77
N ALA A 55 7.93 -5.72 11.77
CA ALA A 55 8.31 -6.95 11.10
C ALA A 55 9.65 -6.82 10.36
N THR A 56 9.88 -5.70 9.66
CA THR A 56 11.14 -5.41 8.97
C THR A 56 12.30 -5.34 9.95
N VAL A 57 12.15 -4.65 11.09
CA VAL A 57 13.20 -4.58 12.12
C VAL A 57 13.52 -5.97 12.68
N SER A 58 12.50 -6.78 12.95
CA SER A 58 12.68 -8.16 13.44
C SER A 58 13.44 -9.01 12.41
N TYR A 59 13.07 -8.90 11.13
CA TYR A 59 13.78 -9.55 10.04
C TYR A 59 15.25 -9.10 9.96
N ILE A 60 15.53 -7.80 10.00
CA ILE A 60 16.88 -7.26 9.93
C ILE A 60 17.76 -7.83 11.04
N ASN A 61 17.22 -7.93 12.27
CA ASN A 61 17.93 -8.51 13.41
C ASN A 61 18.24 -10.00 13.21
N ASP A 62 17.29 -10.78 12.71
CA ASP A 62 17.45 -12.22 12.49
C ASP A 62 18.37 -12.54 11.31
N PHE A 63 18.47 -11.62 10.35
CA PHE A 63 19.23 -11.78 9.11
C PHE A 63 20.43 -10.82 9.03
N GLN A 64 21.21 -10.66 10.11
CA GLN A 64 22.52 -9.99 10.10
C GLN A 64 22.56 -8.61 9.40
N ASP A 65 21.57 -7.78 9.72
CA ASP A 65 21.36 -6.43 9.19
C ASP A 65 20.87 -6.36 7.73
N TRP A 66 20.65 -7.47 7.04
CA TRP A 66 20.15 -7.48 5.67
C TRP A 66 18.67 -7.09 5.65
N VAL A 67 18.30 -6.13 4.80
CA VAL A 67 16.88 -5.82 4.55
C VAL A 67 16.25 -6.92 3.68
N PRO A 68 14.93 -7.17 3.76
CA PRO A 68 14.31 -8.22 2.97
C PRO A 68 14.32 -7.88 1.48
N VAL A 69 14.62 -8.88 0.65
CA VAL A 69 15.00 -8.69 -0.76
C VAL A 69 13.84 -8.25 -1.65
N ALA A 70 14.06 -7.23 -2.49
CA ALA A 70 13.17 -6.85 -3.60
C ALA A 70 13.55 -7.48 -4.95
N TYR A 71 14.83 -7.89 -5.15
CA TYR A 71 15.36 -8.44 -6.41
C TYR A 71 16.53 -9.41 -6.14
N ASP A 72 16.55 -10.58 -6.78
CA ASP A 72 17.72 -11.47 -6.87
C ASP A 72 17.92 -11.86 -8.35
N THR A 73 19.18 -11.96 -8.77
CA THR A 73 19.61 -12.11 -10.16
C THR A 73 19.66 -13.59 -10.59
N VAL A 74 19.37 -14.48 -9.64
CA VAL A 74 19.32 -15.92 -9.88
C VAL A 74 17.98 -16.27 -10.54
N ASN A 75 17.99 -16.19 -11.87
CA ASN A 75 17.16 -17.01 -12.76
C ASN A 75 15.65 -16.69 -12.78
N THR A 76 15.25 -15.44 -13.12
CA THR A 76 13.82 -15.11 -13.28
C THR A 76 13.50 -14.42 -14.61
N SER A 77 12.77 -15.13 -15.48
CA SER A 77 12.11 -14.56 -16.65
C SER A 77 10.94 -13.67 -16.21
N TRP A 78 11.20 -12.37 -16.02
CA TRP A 78 10.25 -11.23 -15.99
C TRP A 78 8.86 -11.40 -15.33
N SER A 79 8.69 -12.34 -14.41
CA SER A 79 7.41 -12.67 -13.75
C SER A 79 7.47 -12.52 -12.23
N GLY A 80 8.34 -11.64 -11.74
CA GLY A 80 8.40 -11.22 -10.34
C GLY A 80 9.04 -12.26 -9.40
N TYR A 81 10.34 -12.06 -9.15
CA TYR A 81 11.03 -12.15 -7.84
C TYR A 81 10.56 -13.12 -6.75
N ALA A 82 10.20 -14.35 -7.09
CA ALA A 82 9.81 -15.37 -6.13
C ALA A 82 10.30 -16.75 -6.57
N THR A 83 11.55 -17.07 -6.23
CA THR A 83 12.09 -18.44 -6.34
C THR A 83 12.45 -18.98 -4.96
N VAL A 84 12.80 -20.26 -4.88
CA VAL A 84 13.35 -20.86 -3.64
C VAL A 84 14.59 -20.10 -3.18
N ALA A 85 15.44 -19.65 -4.11
CA ALA A 85 16.63 -18.87 -3.82
C ALA A 85 16.30 -17.42 -3.44
N ALA A 86 15.21 -16.88 -3.99
CA ALA A 86 14.85 -15.48 -3.92
C ALA A 86 13.35 -15.27 -3.61
N PRO A 87 12.88 -15.58 -2.38
CA PRO A 87 11.50 -15.30 -2.02
C PRO A 87 11.23 -13.80 -1.92
N ALA A 88 10.00 -13.42 -2.28
CA ALA A 88 9.54 -12.03 -2.27
C ALA A 88 9.63 -11.41 -0.86
N TRP A 89 9.84 -10.08 -0.80
CA TRP A 89 9.95 -9.35 0.48
C TRP A 89 8.76 -9.61 1.42
N TYR A 90 7.53 -9.66 0.90
CA TYR A 90 6.35 -9.92 1.72
C TYR A 90 6.27 -11.36 2.21
N TYR A 91 6.79 -12.33 1.45
CA TYR A 91 6.91 -13.71 1.91
C TYR A 91 7.87 -13.81 3.09
N ARG A 92 9.00 -13.08 3.02
CA ARG A 92 10.00 -13.01 4.09
C ARG A 92 9.48 -12.36 5.37
N LEU A 93 8.59 -11.37 5.25
CA LEU A 93 7.98 -10.69 6.39
C LEU A 93 6.74 -11.39 6.95
N ALA A 94 6.12 -12.29 6.20
CA ALA A 94 4.88 -12.95 6.58
C ALA A 94 4.92 -13.62 7.97
N PRO A 95 5.99 -14.38 8.35
CA PRO A 95 6.06 -15.01 9.67
C PRO A 95 6.03 -14.00 10.83
N TYR A 96 6.69 -12.85 10.67
CA TYR A 96 6.74 -11.79 11.68
C TYR A 96 5.40 -11.05 11.85
N LEU A 97 4.48 -11.22 10.90
CA LEU A 97 3.14 -10.64 10.90
C LEU A 97 2.06 -11.67 11.23
N ASN A 98 2.46 -12.90 11.59
CA ASN A 98 1.55 -14.04 11.75
C ASN A 98 0.68 -14.28 10.51
N ILE A 99 1.23 -14.00 9.33
CA ILE A 99 0.62 -14.30 8.05
C ILE A 99 1.20 -15.62 7.59
N GLU A 100 0.34 -16.61 7.37
CA GLU A 100 0.76 -17.87 6.78
C GLU A 100 1.27 -17.63 5.35
N ALA A 101 2.40 -18.23 5.01
CA ALA A 101 2.97 -18.18 3.66
C ALA A 101 2.86 -19.56 3.02
N ARG A 102 2.50 -19.62 1.74
CA ARG A 102 2.28 -20.89 1.04
C ARG A 102 3.61 -21.64 0.86
N PRO A 103 3.74 -22.89 1.31
CA PRO A 103 4.92 -23.70 1.02
C PRO A 103 5.14 -23.83 -0.49
N ASN A 104 6.36 -23.54 -0.95
CA ASN A 104 6.77 -23.59 -2.36
C ASN A 104 6.05 -22.61 -3.32
N ASP A 105 5.23 -21.69 -2.81
CA ASP A 105 4.65 -20.57 -3.57
C ASP A 105 5.14 -19.26 -2.93
N PHE A 106 6.35 -18.87 -3.33
CA PHE A 106 7.08 -17.72 -2.77
C PHE A 106 6.54 -16.36 -3.23
N TYR A 107 5.39 -16.38 -3.91
CA TYR A 107 4.76 -15.27 -4.62
C TYR A 107 3.36 -14.95 -4.10
N ARG A 108 2.75 -15.89 -3.36
CA ARG A 108 1.43 -15.71 -2.77
C ARG A 108 1.48 -15.88 -1.26
N LEU A 109 0.60 -15.17 -0.58
CA LEU A 109 0.39 -15.31 0.85
C LEU A 109 -0.78 -16.28 1.11
N GLY A 110 -0.93 -16.73 2.36
CA GLY A 110 -2.05 -17.57 2.83
C GLY A 110 -1.72 -19.08 2.87
N PRO A 111 -2.63 -19.91 3.38
CA PRO A 111 -2.47 -21.36 3.32
C PRO A 111 -2.68 -21.90 1.90
N THR A 112 -2.09 -23.06 1.59
CA THR A 112 -2.28 -23.77 0.31
C THR A 112 -3.68 -24.35 0.17
N ASN A 113 -4.35 -24.66 1.29
CA ASN A 113 -5.71 -25.23 1.31
C ASN A 113 -6.82 -24.17 1.13
N ALA A 114 -6.51 -22.88 1.27
CA ALA A 114 -7.40 -21.81 0.86
C ALA A 114 -6.93 -21.35 -0.52
N GLU A 115 -7.79 -21.45 -1.53
CA GLU A 115 -7.45 -21.01 -2.88
C GLU A 115 -7.06 -19.53 -2.93
N LYS A 116 -7.52 -18.70 -1.97
CA LYS A 116 -7.32 -17.25 -1.97
C LYS A 116 -7.35 -16.67 -0.55
N ILE A 117 -6.62 -15.57 -0.30
CA ILE A 117 -6.61 -14.90 1.01
C ILE A 117 -7.87 -14.07 1.22
N ARG A 118 -8.43 -14.11 2.43
CA ARG A 118 -9.53 -13.25 2.88
C ARG A 118 -9.00 -12.04 3.66
N LYS A 119 -9.73 -10.93 3.59
CA LYS A 119 -9.45 -9.71 4.38
C LYS A 119 -9.59 -9.94 5.90
N PRO A 120 -8.89 -9.17 6.76
CA PRO A 120 -7.80 -8.22 6.49
C PRO A 120 -6.40 -8.82 6.75
N ILE A 121 -5.39 -8.35 6.01
CA ILE A 121 -3.98 -8.63 6.29
C ILE A 121 -3.20 -7.31 6.46
N ALA A 122 -2.14 -7.31 7.27
CA ALA A 122 -1.32 -6.12 7.56
C ALA A 122 -0.63 -5.52 6.32
N MET A 123 -0.55 -6.29 5.22
CA MET A 123 0.07 -5.86 3.97
C MET A 123 -0.93 -5.27 2.95
N THR A 124 -2.20 -5.11 3.33
CA THR A 124 -3.22 -4.49 2.48
C THR A 124 -3.58 -3.09 2.97
N CYS A 125 -3.54 -2.10 2.08
CA CYS A 125 -4.16 -0.80 2.31
C CYS A 125 -5.70 -0.92 2.27
N PRO A 126 -6.44 -0.45 3.29
CA PRO A 126 -7.90 -0.49 3.32
C PRO A 126 -8.60 0.35 2.23
N SER A 127 -7.86 1.26 1.58
CA SER A 127 -8.35 2.03 0.43
C SER A 127 -8.01 1.38 -0.92
N HIS A 128 -7.29 0.26 -0.93
CA HIS A 128 -7.11 -0.54 -2.14
C HIS A 128 -8.41 -1.31 -2.43
N ALA A 129 -8.98 -1.11 -3.62
CA ALA A 129 -10.13 -1.84 -4.12
C ALA A 129 -9.73 -3.27 -4.57
N TYR A 130 -9.50 -4.17 -3.62
CA TYR A 130 -9.41 -5.60 -3.93
C TYR A 130 -10.78 -6.25 -3.96
N THR A 131 -10.99 -7.14 -4.94
CA THR A 131 -12.00 -8.17 -4.84
C THR A 131 -11.43 -9.32 -4.02
N TYR A 132 -11.97 -9.52 -2.82
CA TYR A 132 -11.61 -10.65 -1.97
C TYR A 132 -12.53 -11.84 -2.22
N PRO A 133 -12.02 -13.08 -2.11
CA PRO A 133 -10.65 -13.39 -1.73
C PRO A 133 -9.66 -13.18 -2.90
N ASN A 134 -8.39 -12.86 -2.61
CA ASN A 134 -7.38 -12.47 -3.60
C ASN A 134 -6.04 -13.21 -3.39
N ASP A 135 -5.36 -13.57 -4.46
CA ASP A 135 -4.03 -14.23 -4.44
C ASP A 135 -2.88 -13.24 -4.22
N PHE A 136 -3.08 -11.96 -4.54
CA PHE A 136 -2.11 -10.86 -4.46
C PHE A 136 -2.60 -9.67 -3.63
N PRO A 137 -3.01 -9.87 -2.36
CA PRO A 137 -3.61 -8.82 -1.52
C PRO A 137 -2.61 -7.77 -0.97
N VAL A 138 -1.38 -7.72 -1.50
CA VAL A 138 -0.34 -6.80 -1.02
C VAL A 138 -0.47 -5.46 -1.73
N SER A 139 -0.74 -4.38 -0.98
CA SER A 139 -0.92 -3.02 -1.54
C SER A 139 0.36 -2.19 -1.56
N TYR A 140 1.46 -2.73 -1.06
CA TYR A 140 2.71 -2.01 -0.85
C TYR A 140 3.81 -2.61 -1.71
N CYS A 141 4.81 -1.82 -2.07
CA CYS A 141 5.99 -2.30 -2.77
C CYS A 141 7.24 -1.57 -2.26
N PRO A 142 8.39 -2.26 -2.19
CA PRO A 142 9.68 -1.63 -1.98
C PRO A 142 10.20 -0.99 -3.27
N GLY A 143 11.13 -0.04 -3.13
CA GLY A 143 11.85 0.55 -4.26
C GLY A 143 12.83 -0.43 -4.92
N LEU A 144 12.98 -0.36 -6.25
CA LEU A 144 13.85 -1.25 -7.05
C LEU A 144 15.33 -1.09 -6.71
N ARG A 145 15.74 0.12 -6.39
CA ARG A 145 17.14 0.53 -6.33
C ARG A 145 17.61 0.88 -4.94
N ILE A 146 17.01 0.22 -3.94
CA ILE A 146 17.43 0.27 -2.53
C ILE A 146 18.96 0.07 -2.39
N THR A 147 19.66 -0.50 -3.40
CA THR A 147 21.10 -0.85 -3.39
C THR A 147 21.96 -0.63 -4.63
N SER A 148 21.50 -0.05 -5.72
CA SER A 148 22.40 0.11 -6.87
C SER A 148 22.43 1.47 -7.52
N GLY A 149 21.47 2.36 -7.22
CA GLY A 149 21.33 3.63 -7.93
C GLY A 149 21.21 3.50 -9.46
N SER A 150 21.17 2.28 -10.00
CA SER A 150 21.15 1.97 -11.43
C SER A 150 19.86 1.26 -11.78
N PRO A 151 19.16 1.70 -12.84
CA PRO A 151 18.01 0.97 -13.32
C PRO A 151 18.51 -0.37 -13.85
N LEU A 152 18.03 -1.47 -13.28
CA LEU A 152 18.01 -2.76 -13.97
C LEU A 152 19.41 -3.25 -14.40
N ASN A 153 20.36 -3.38 -13.46
CA ASN A 153 21.51 -4.24 -13.70
C ASN A 153 21.33 -5.57 -12.98
N ASP A 154 21.86 -6.65 -13.58
CA ASP A 154 21.80 -8.02 -13.06
C ASP A 154 22.70 -8.22 -11.81
N ASN A 155 22.94 -7.16 -11.02
CA ASN A 155 23.77 -7.13 -9.82
C ASN A 155 23.06 -6.47 -8.62
N LEU A 156 21.75 -6.23 -8.71
CA LEU A 156 20.92 -5.80 -7.59
C LEU A 156 21.00 -6.84 -6.45
N LYS A 157 21.69 -6.49 -5.36
CA LYS A 157 21.75 -7.27 -4.12
C LYS A 157 21.00 -6.51 -3.02
N SER A 158 20.40 -7.17 -2.05
CA SER A 158 19.84 -6.44 -0.88
C SER A 158 20.97 -5.77 -0.09
N PRO A 159 20.77 -4.60 0.55
CA PRO A 159 21.80 -3.99 1.32
C PRO A 159 21.68 -4.46 2.76
N LYS A 160 22.77 -4.28 3.51
CA LYS A 160 22.64 -4.09 4.94
C LYS A 160 21.99 -2.74 5.21
N VAL A 161 21.12 -2.67 6.21
CA VAL A 161 20.46 -1.41 6.61
C VAL A 161 21.47 -0.30 6.92
N THR A 162 22.68 -0.66 7.36
CA THR A 162 23.80 0.25 7.62
C THR A 162 24.36 0.95 6.37
N MET A 163 24.06 0.44 5.17
CA MET A 163 24.46 1.06 3.91
C MET A 163 23.45 2.13 3.45
N ILE A 164 22.26 2.21 4.07
CA ILE A 164 21.25 3.20 3.74
C ILE A 164 21.65 4.55 4.35
N LYS A 165 21.95 5.53 3.49
CA LYS A 165 22.24 6.89 3.93
C LYS A 165 20.94 7.63 4.23
N LYS A 166 20.95 8.38 5.34
CA LYS A 166 19.80 9.13 5.85
C LYS A 166 18.49 8.31 5.86
N PRO A 167 18.38 7.24 6.66
CA PRO A 167 17.22 6.34 6.67
C PRO A 167 15.85 7.03 6.86
N SER A 168 15.82 8.17 7.54
CA SER A 168 14.62 9.01 7.73
C SER A 168 14.20 9.81 6.50
N GLU A 169 15.00 9.85 5.44
CA GLU A 169 14.67 10.51 4.17
C GLU A 169 14.38 9.49 3.05
N LYS A 170 14.58 8.19 3.32
CA LYS A 170 14.51 7.12 2.32
C LYS A 170 13.32 6.20 2.55
N ALA A 171 12.49 6.05 1.53
CA ALA A 171 11.36 5.14 1.54
C ALA A 171 11.81 3.68 1.52
N TRP A 172 11.35 2.90 2.50
CA TRP A 172 11.43 1.45 2.51
C TRP A 172 10.31 0.84 1.64
N THR A 173 9.05 1.19 1.92
CA THR A 173 7.89 0.75 1.11
C THR A 173 6.91 1.89 0.89
N SER A 174 6.28 1.87 -0.27
CA SER A 174 5.24 2.82 -0.66
C SER A 174 4.01 2.10 -1.21
N GLU A 175 2.90 2.82 -1.28
CA GLU A 175 1.66 2.30 -1.85
C GLU A 175 1.80 2.08 -3.36
N TRP A 176 1.47 0.86 -3.77
CA TRP A 176 1.51 0.43 -5.16
C TRP A 176 0.14 0.58 -5.83
N VAL A 177 0.15 0.86 -7.14
CA VAL A 177 -1.03 0.78 -8.01
C VAL A 177 -0.86 -0.39 -8.96
N GLN A 178 -1.85 -1.27 -8.98
CA GLN A 178 -1.97 -2.28 -10.02
C GLN A 178 -2.21 -1.57 -11.35
N ALA A 179 -1.28 -1.73 -12.29
CA ALA A 179 -1.44 -1.21 -13.64
C ALA A 179 -2.67 -1.86 -14.30
N GLU A 180 -3.47 -1.06 -14.99
CA GLU A 180 -4.68 -1.53 -15.70
C GLU A 180 -4.35 -2.64 -16.71
N ASP A 181 -3.16 -2.57 -17.32
CA ASP A 181 -2.66 -3.57 -18.26
C ASP A 181 -2.24 -4.90 -17.59
N TYR A 182 -2.14 -4.94 -16.25
CA TYR A 182 -1.66 -6.09 -15.47
C TYR A 182 -2.56 -6.42 -14.26
N PRO A 183 -3.85 -6.77 -14.48
CA PRO A 183 -4.87 -6.90 -13.43
C PRO A 183 -4.66 -8.10 -12.48
N ASN A 184 -3.66 -8.96 -12.72
CA ASN A 184 -3.30 -10.09 -11.86
C ASN A 184 -1.80 -10.15 -11.55
N SER A 185 -1.07 -9.05 -11.72
CA SER A 185 0.32 -8.97 -11.28
C SER A 185 0.38 -8.57 -9.82
N PRO A 186 1.31 -9.13 -9.03
CA PRO A 186 1.54 -8.64 -7.67
C PRO A 186 2.19 -7.25 -7.71
N PRO A 187 2.26 -6.58 -6.56
CA PRO A 187 3.13 -5.41 -6.42
C PRO A 187 4.59 -5.83 -6.61
N THR A 188 5.08 -5.73 -7.84
CA THR A 188 6.41 -6.24 -8.18
C THR A 188 7.49 -5.31 -7.66
N ILE A 189 7.42 -4.00 -7.88
CA ILE A 189 8.45 -3.01 -7.50
C ILE A 189 8.00 -1.58 -7.86
N MET A 190 8.58 -0.56 -7.21
CA MET A 190 8.64 0.82 -7.75
C MET A 190 10.02 1.16 -8.32
N ASN A 191 10.11 1.53 -9.60
CA ASN A 191 11.31 2.12 -10.18
C ASN A 191 11.48 3.57 -9.68
N GLU A 192 12.72 4.05 -9.64
CA GLU A 192 13.24 4.98 -8.63
C GLU A 192 12.88 6.48 -8.82
N GLY A 193 12.03 6.86 -9.76
CA GLY A 193 12.11 8.22 -10.30
C GLY A 193 10.77 8.78 -10.67
N HIS A 194 9.95 9.08 -9.66
CA HIS A 194 8.66 9.73 -9.81
C HIS A 194 7.62 8.93 -10.61
N ILE A 195 6.36 9.38 -10.52
CA ILE A 195 5.33 8.91 -11.46
C ILE A 195 5.59 9.55 -12.81
N ILE A 196 5.99 8.72 -13.78
CA ILE A 196 5.95 9.05 -15.20
C ILE A 196 4.59 8.56 -15.72
N ALA A 197 3.77 9.47 -16.25
CA ALA A 197 2.49 9.08 -16.83
C ALA A 197 2.73 8.12 -18.01
N GLY A 198 2.21 6.89 -17.92
CA GLY A 198 2.38 5.85 -18.94
C GLY A 198 3.51 4.86 -18.72
N ASP A 199 4.28 4.96 -17.61
CA ASP A 199 5.26 3.94 -17.23
C ASP A 199 4.67 2.97 -16.19
N ALA A 200 4.45 1.72 -16.60
CA ALA A 200 3.85 0.67 -15.77
C ALA A 200 4.71 0.27 -14.55
N LEU A 201 5.99 0.66 -14.50
CA LEU A 201 6.93 0.33 -13.41
C LEU A 201 7.20 1.51 -12.46
N ASN A 202 6.66 2.69 -12.75
CA ASN A 202 6.84 3.93 -11.98
C ASN A 202 5.50 4.43 -11.42
N THR A 203 4.82 3.61 -10.60
CA THR A 203 3.49 3.94 -10.06
C THR A 203 3.52 4.14 -8.54
N PHE A 204 3.02 5.28 -8.07
CA PHE A 204 2.74 5.52 -6.65
C PHE A 204 1.24 5.77 -6.48
N SER A 205 0.65 5.15 -5.46
CA SER A 205 -0.77 5.29 -5.21
C SER A 205 -1.12 6.49 -4.33
N PHE A 206 -2.09 7.30 -4.75
CA PHE A 206 -2.66 8.39 -3.95
C PHE A 206 -4.08 8.08 -3.45
N ARG A 207 -4.29 6.85 -2.97
CA ARG A 207 -5.63 6.37 -2.59
C ARG A 207 -6.22 7.17 -1.43
N HIS A 208 -5.36 7.77 -0.60
CA HIS A 208 -5.75 8.55 0.55
C HIS A 208 -5.77 10.05 0.24
N ILE A 209 -6.89 10.59 -0.24
CA ILE A 209 -7.12 12.04 -0.45
C ILE A 209 -5.89 12.73 -1.08
N GLN A 210 -5.54 12.32 -2.31
CA GLN A 210 -4.39 12.84 -3.06
C GLN A 210 -3.03 12.67 -2.36
N SER A 211 -2.92 11.67 -1.48
CA SER A 211 -1.69 11.26 -0.82
C SER A 211 -1.61 9.75 -0.67
N GLY A 212 -0.40 9.24 -0.47
CA GLY A 212 -0.13 7.87 -0.03
C GLY A 212 0.70 7.89 1.24
N ASN A 213 0.59 6.83 2.04
CA ASN A 213 1.46 6.64 3.18
C ASN A 213 2.73 5.91 2.74
N VAL A 214 3.87 6.33 3.28
CA VAL A 214 5.19 5.79 2.98
C VAL A 214 5.86 5.37 4.27
N LEU A 215 6.39 4.16 4.30
CA LEU A 215 7.22 3.66 5.38
C LEU A 215 8.68 3.92 5.02
N PHE A 216 9.43 4.52 5.94
CA PHE A 216 10.84 4.85 5.78
C PHE A 216 11.75 3.80 6.43
N PHE A 217 13.02 3.80 6.08
CA PHE A 217 13.99 2.83 6.60
C PHE A 217 14.27 2.94 8.11
N ASP A 218 14.01 4.08 8.73
CA ASP A 218 14.06 4.25 10.19
C ASP A 218 12.75 3.79 10.89
N GLY A 219 11.75 3.34 10.13
CA GLY A 219 10.47 2.85 10.63
C GLY A 219 9.40 3.93 10.88
N HIS A 220 9.67 5.20 10.60
CA HIS A 220 8.62 6.22 10.65
C HIS A 220 7.71 6.15 9.40
N ILE A 221 6.51 6.71 9.53
CA ILE A 221 5.56 6.79 8.42
C ILE A 221 5.40 8.25 8.04
N GLY A 222 5.72 8.56 6.80
CA GLY A 222 5.47 9.85 6.19
C GLY A 222 4.24 9.81 5.31
N ARG A 223 3.57 10.95 5.21
CA ARG A 223 2.51 11.18 4.23
C ARG A 223 3.11 11.91 3.05
N VAL A 224 2.92 11.39 1.85
CA VAL A 224 3.46 11.96 0.63
C VAL A 224 2.30 12.34 -0.29
N VAL A 225 2.27 13.59 -0.74
CA VAL A 225 1.25 14.10 -1.67
C VAL A 225 1.76 14.06 -3.10
N PHE A 226 0.86 13.89 -4.06
CA PHE A 226 1.21 13.70 -5.48
C PHE A 226 2.16 14.75 -6.05
N LYS A 227 1.91 16.02 -5.74
CA LYS A 227 2.72 17.14 -6.22
C LYS A 227 4.20 17.05 -5.82
N ASP A 228 4.53 16.38 -4.72
CA ASP A 228 5.89 16.31 -4.18
C ASP A 228 6.70 15.16 -4.79
N VAL A 229 6.03 14.24 -5.50
CA VAL A 229 6.67 13.04 -6.10
C VAL A 229 6.42 12.90 -7.60
N MET A 230 5.77 13.87 -8.25
CA MET A 230 5.61 13.89 -9.70
C MET A 230 6.92 14.26 -10.41
N SER A 231 7.23 13.60 -11.51
CA SER A 231 8.42 13.94 -12.32
C SER A 231 8.15 15.30 -12.94
N PRO A 232 9.16 16.18 -13.07
CA PRO A 232 9.10 17.23 -14.07
C PRO A 232 8.76 16.59 -15.43
N SER A 233 7.97 17.30 -16.25
CA SER A 233 7.50 16.86 -17.57
C SER A 233 8.61 16.47 -18.56
N SER A 234 9.88 16.69 -18.21
CA SER A 234 11.08 16.37 -18.99
C SER A 234 11.58 14.93 -18.86
N GLY A 235 10.91 14.06 -18.07
CA GLY A 235 11.31 12.65 -17.91
C GLY A 235 12.67 12.43 -17.25
N THR A 236 13.22 13.46 -16.59
CA THR A 236 14.53 13.41 -15.94
C THR A 236 14.36 12.89 -14.50
N VAL A 237 15.01 11.77 -14.17
CA VAL A 237 15.06 11.23 -12.80
C VAL A 237 15.68 12.28 -11.88
N GLN A 238 14.94 12.83 -10.90
CA GLN A 238 15.57 13.69 -9.89
C GLN A 238 16.44 12.85 -8.98
N SER A 239 17.75 13.06 -9.05
CA SER A 239 18.68 12.44 -8.11
C SER A 239 18.52 13.07 -6.72
N GLY A 240 18.52 12.25 -5.66
CA GLY A 240 18.39 12.66 -4.25
C GLY A 240 16.96 12.71 -3.70
N GLY A 241 15.97 12.23 -4.46
CA GLY A 241 14.58 12.15 -4.02
C GLY A 241 14.33 11.09 -2.93
N LEU A 242 13.09 11.04 -2.43
CA LEU A 242 12.61 10.08 -1.41
C LEU A 242 12.90 8.60 -1.74
N PHE A 243 12.91 8.27 -3.03
CA PHE A 243 13.10 6.89 -3.52
C PHE A 243 14.55 6.60 -3.97
N ASP A 244 15.44 7.60 -4.01
CA ASP A 244 16.87 7.44 -4.32
C ASP A 244 17.64 7.16 -3.03
N THR A 245 18.03 5.91 -2.75
CA THR A 245 18.65 5.53 -1.46
C THR A 245 20.15 5.84 -1.36
N TYR A 246 20.78 6.34 -2.41
CA TYR A 246 22.24 6.55 -2.47
C TYR A 246 22.72 7.98 -2.18
N LYS A 247 21.88 8.97 -2.44
CA LYS A 247 22.19 10.41 -2.27
C LYS A 247 21.36 11.03 -1.15
#